data_AF-A0A6V7PKE6-F1
#
_entry.id   AF-A0A6V7PKE6-F1
#
_cell.length_a   1.000
_cell.length_b   1.000
_cell.length_c   1.000
_cell.angle_alpha   90.00
_cell.angle_beta   90.00
_cell.angle_gamma   90.00
#
_symmetry.space_group_name_H-M   'P 1'
#
loop_
_entity.id
_entity.type
_entity.pdbx_description
1 polymer ?
#
loop_
_entity_poly.entity_id
_entity_poly.type
_entity_poly.pdbx_seq_one_letter_code
_entity_poly.pdbx_strand_id
1 'polypeptide(L)'
;MGPMLQSTVNASTSISANLLKGSSETIQNKASDIVDVRDVASAVLLAYEKPEASGRYICISHHIKTRDLIDMLKRMYPDYSNPANIVEVDGDEMITSSEKLQKLGWKFRPLEETLRDSFECYKAAGLLE
;
A
#
# COMPACT_ATOMS: atom_id res chain seq x y z
N MET A 1 -3.34 -2.31 -0.83
CA MET A 1 -3.63 -2.10 0.61
C MET A 1 -5.07 -1.60 0.74
N GLY A 2 -5.58 -1.45 1.95
CA GLY A 2 -6.97 -1.07 2.24
C GLY A 2 -7.77 -2.23 2.84
N PRO A 3 -9.07 -2.02 3.13
CA PRO A 3 -9.91 -3.03 3.75
C PRO A 3 -10.06 -4.27 2.86
N MET A 4 -10.01 -5.46 3.46
CA MET A 4 -10.25 -6.71 2.75
C MET A 4 -11.76 -6.88 2.52
N LEU A 5 -12.17 -6.99 1.25
CA LEU A 5 -13.55 -7.32 0.88
C LEU A 5 -13.80 -8.82 0.70
N GLN A 6 -12.72 -9.61 0.62
CA GLN A 6 -12.71 -11.05 0.46
C GLN A 6 -12.48 -11.74 1.81
N SER A 7 -13.03 -12.94 1.97
CA SER A 7 -12.87 -13.74 3.20
C SER A 7 -11.50 -14.41 3.32
N THR A 8 -10.72 -14.45 2.24
CA THR A 8 -9.41 -15.11 2.20
C THR A 8 -8.28 -14.12 1.99
N VAL A 9 -7.12 -14.40 2.57
CA VAL A 9 -5.90 -13.61 2.37
C VAL A 9 -5.37 -13.80 0.94
N ASN A 10 -5.17 -12.70 0.20
CA ASN A 10 -4.48 -12.75 -1.11
C ASN A 10 -2.99 -12.46 -0.96
N ALA A 11 -2.24 -12.60 -2.06
CA ALA A 11 -0.78 -12.40 -2.04
C ALA A 11 -0.36 -11.03 -1.48
N SER A 12 -1.03 -9.93 -1.90
CA SER A 12 -0.72 -8.59 -1.41
C SER A 12 -1.01 -8.43 0.08
N THR A 13 -2.15 -8.93 0.55
CA THR A 13 -2.50 -8.95 1.99
C THR A 13 -1.47 -9.76 2.77
N SER A 14 -1.06 -10.95 2.30
CA SER A 14 -0.03 -11.76 2.97
C SER A 14 1.28 -11.00 3.12
N ILE A 15 1.76 -10.37 2.04
CA ILE A 15 3.01 -9.60 2.06
C ILE A 15 2.91 -8.44 3.05
N SER A 16 1.83 -7.67 2.99
CA SER A 16 1.62 -6.52 3.87
C SER A 16 1.44 -6.94 5.33
N ALA A 17 0.64 -7.98 5.61
CA ALA A 17 0.44 -8.48 6.97
C ALA A 17 1.74 -9.04 7.57
N ASN A 18 2.55 -9.77 6.79
CA ASN A 18 3.85 -10.27 7.25
C ASN A 18 4.84 -9.15 7.54
N LEU A 19 4.86 -8.11 6.69
CA LEU A 19 5.67 -6.92 6.94
C LEU A 19 5.27 -6.25 8.25
N LEU A 20 3.96 -6.08 8.46
CA LEU A 20 3.42 -5.46 9.66
C LEU A 20 3.65 -6.30 10.91
N LYS A 21 3.41 -7.62 10.86
CA LYS A 21 3.66 -8.53 11.98
C LYS A 21 5.13 -8.58 12.40
N GLY A 22 6.06 -8.13 11.54
CA GLY A 22 7.49 -8.25 11.81
C GLY A 22 7.96 -9.70 11.76
N SER A 23 7.36 -10.52 10.88
CA SER A 23 7.66 -11.97 10.77
C SER A 23 9.10 -12.28 10.34
N SER A 24 9.88 -11.28 9.92
CA SER A 24 11.26 -11.41 9.47
C SER A 24 12.19 -10.64 10.39
N GLU A 25 13.29 -11.27 10.84
CA GLU A 25 14.32 -10.60 11.66
C GLU A 25 15.05 -9.48 10.90
N THR A 26 15.17 -9.60 9.58
CA THR A 26 15.81 -8.62 8.71
C THR A 26 14.93 -8.30 7.51
N ILE A 27 14.76 -7.03 7.19
CA ILE A 27 13.96 -6.56 6.06
C ILE A 27 14.76 -5.55 5.25
N GLN A 28 14.70 -5.66 3.93
CA GLN A 28 15.35 -4.70 3.03
C GLN A 28 14.57 -3.39 2.98
N ASN A 29 15.28 -2.26 2.96
CA ASN A 29 14.71 -0.93 2.82
C ASN A 29 14.31 -0.62 1.38
N LYS A 30 13.38 -1.42 0.84
CA LYS A 30 12.90 -1.30 -0.54
C LYS A 30 11.74 -0.32 -0.66
N ALA A 31 11.70 0.38 -1.78
CA ALA A 31 10.60 1.19 -2.25
C ALA A 31 9.46 0.27 -2.67
N SER A 32 8.26 0.61 -2.24
CA SER A 32 7.05 -0.11 -2.59
C SER A 32 6.01 0.86 -3.15
N ASP A 33 5.42 0.43 -4.26
CA ASP A 33 4.30 1.13 -4.90
C ASP A 33 3.01 0.70 -4.20
N ILE A 34 2.31 1.64 -3.58
CA ILE A 34 1.08 1.38 -2.84
C ILE A 34 -0.10 2.05 -3.53
N VAL A 35 -1.19 1.31 -3.61
CA VAL A 35 -2.53 1.80 -3.95
C VAL A 35 -3.58 1.19 -3.02
N ASP A 36 -4.55 2.01 -2.62
CA ASP A 36 -5.74 1.55 -1.91
C ASP A 36 -6.65 0.78 -2.88
N VAL A 37 -7.15 -0.37 -2.46
CA VAL A 37 -8.02 -1.23 -3.28
C VAL A 37 -9.30 -0.50 -3.74
N ARG A 38 -9.82 0.44 -2.94
CA ARG A 38 -10.97 1.28 -3.31
C ARG A 38 -10.60 2.32 -4.36
N ASP A 39 -9.36 2.82 -4.35
CA ASP A 39 -8.87 3.73 -5.39
C ASP A 39 -8.62 3.00 -6.71
N VAL A 40 -8.23 1.72 -6.67
CA VAL A 40 -8.20 0.86 -7.87
C VAL A 40 -9.60 0.68 -8.44
N ALA A 41 -10.59 0.38 -7.61
CA ALA A 41 -11.98 0.24 -8.06
C ALA A 41 -12.50 1.54 -8.72
N SER A 42 -12.24 2.69 -8.09
CA SER A 42 -12.57 4.01 -8.66
C SER A 42 -11.82 4.29 -9.97
N ALA A 43 -10.55 3.90 -10.07
CA ALA A 43 -9.76 4.06 -11.30
C ALA A 43 -10.33 3.24 -12.46
N VAL A 44 -10.71 1.99 -12.20
CA VAL A 44 -11.31 1.10 -13.20
C VAL A 44 -12.64 1.66 -13.68
N LEU A 45 -13.51 2.10 -12.75
CA LEU A 45 -14.78 2.72 -13.11
C LEU A 45 -14.58 3.99 -13.95
N LEU A 46 -13.68 4.87 -13.52
CA LEU A 46 -13.37 6.11 -14.23
C LEU A 46 -12.86 5.84 -15.66
N ALA A 47 -11.95 4.88 -15.83
CA ALA A 47 -11.42 4.52 -17.14
C ALA A 47 -12.48 3.89 -18.05
N TYR A 48 -13.49 3.22 -17.48
CA TYR A 48 -14.61 2.68 -18.23
C TYR A 48 -15.59 3.78 -18.68
N GLU A 49 -15.88 4.74 -17.81
CA GLU A 49 -16.88 5.78 -18.06
C GLU A 49 -16.40 6.91 -18.99
N LYS A 50 -15.08 7.17 -19.03
CA LYS A 50 -14.50 8.26 -19.82
C LYS A 50 -14.26 7.84 -21.27
N PRO A 51 -14.99 8.40 -22.26
CA PRO A 51 -14.79 8.03 -23.67
C PRO A 51 -13.39 8.31 -24.20
N GLU A 52 -12.69 9.29 -23.63
CA GLU A 52 -11.31 9.64 -23.95
C GLU A 52 -10.26 8.66 -23.37
N ALA A 53 -10.66 7.73 -22.48
CA ALA A 53 -9.75 6.77 -21.89
C ALA A 53 -9.28 5.75 -22.94
N SER A 54 -7.97 5.51 -23.00
CA SER A 54 -7.40 4.59 -23.99
C SER A 54 -6.06 4.01 -23.55
N GLY A 55 -5.77 2.78 -24.00
CA GLY A 55 -4.52 2.08 -23.71
C GLY A 55 -4.35 1.72 -22.23
N ARG A 56 -3.11 1.77 -21.73
CA ARG A 56 -2.77 1.38 -20.36
C ARG A 56 -2.75 2.58 -19.41
N TYR A 57 -3.12 2.34 -18.16
CA TYR A 57 -3.04 3.27 -17.05
C TYR A 57 -2.28 2.63 -15.90
N ILE A 58 -1.31 3.36 -15.36
CA ILE A 58 -0.62 2.96 -14.13
C ILE A 58 -1.46 3.49 -12.97
N CYS A 59 -1.76 2.62 -12.00
CA CYS A 59 -2.62 2.91 -10.85
C CYS A 59 -1.83 2.74 -9.55
N ILE A 60 -0.98 3.71 -9.28
CA ILE A 60 -0.17 3.82 -8.06
C ILE A 60 -0.46 5.16 -7.41
N SER A 61 -0.69 5.18 -6.10
CA SER A 61 -0.97 6.42 -5.35
C SER A 61 0.25 6.93 -4.59
N HIS A 62 1.03 6.03 -4.00
CA HIS A 62 2.13 6.39 -3.09
C HIS A 62 3.35 5.53 -3.37
N HIS A 63 4.51 6.15 -3.23
CA HIS A 63 5.82 5.53 -3.25
C HIS A 63 6.42 5.66 -1.86
N ILE A 64 6.75 4.56 -1.20
CA ILE A 64 7.28 4.61 0.16
C ILE A 64 8.33 3.53 0.39
N LYS A 65 9.42 3.88 1.07
CA LYS A 65 10.41 2.92 1.53
C LYS A 65 9.93 2.18 2.77
N THR A 66 10.36 0.94 2.95
CA THR A 66 10.02 0.13 4.14
C THR A 66 10.26 0.87 5.46
N ARG A 67 11.39 1.57 5.60
CA ARG A 67 11.72 2.36 6.80
C ARG A 67 10.68 3.42 7.10
N ASP A 68 10.36 4.25 6.10
CA ASP A 68 9.39 5.34 6.23
C ASP A 68 7.98 4.82 6.52
N LEU A 69 7.62 3.68 5.92
CA LEU A 69 6.36 3.00 6.19
C LEU A 69 6.25 2.55 7.65
N ILE A 70 7.29 1.89 8.17
CA ILE A 70 7.34 1.44 9.57
C ILE A 70 7.31 2.64 10.53
N ASP A 71 8.04 3.71 10.23
CA ASP A 71 8.05 4.91 11.05
C ASP A 71 6.69 5.62 11.05
N MET A 72 5.99 5.65 9.91
CA MET A 72 4.62 6.13 9.83
C MET A 72 3.67 5.30 10.71
N LEU A 73 3.79 3.98 10.68
CA LEU A 73 2.98 3.08 11.52
C LEU A 73 3.25 3.27 13.01
N LYS A 74 4.51 3.41 13.43
CA LYS A 74 4.87 3.70 14.83
C LYS A 74 4.26 5.01 15.33
N ARG A 75 4.18 6.04 14.47
CA ARG A 75 3.51 7.31 14.80
C ARG A 75 2.00 7.15 14.92
N MET A 76 1.39 6.33 14.08
CA MET A 76 -0.06 6.08 14.09
C MET A 76 -0.49 5.18 15.25
N TYR A 77 0.35 4.21 15.61
CA TYR A 77 0.11 3.19 16.62
C TYR A 77 1.35 3.08 17.53
N PRO A 78 1.44 3.86 18.62
CA PRO A 78 2.62 3.85 19.49
C PRO A 78 2.94 2.49 20.11
N ASP A 79 1.94 1.64 20.31
CA ASP A 79 2.10 0.27 20.81
C ASP A 79 2.60 -0.72 19.76
N TYR A 80 2.63 -0.32 18.48
CA TYR A 80 3.16 -1.13 17.40
C TYR A 80 4.69 -1.08 17.41
N SER A 81 5.30 -2.23 17.72
CA SER A 81 6.74 -2.44 17.57
C SER A 81 7.01 -3.45 16.47
N ASN A 82 7.76 -3.04 15.45
CA ASN A 82 8.34 -3.97 14.49
C ASN A 82 9.80 -4.24 14.89
N PRO A 83 10.15 -5.48 15.30
CA PRO A 83 11.49 -5.80 15.77
C PRO A 83 12.52 -5.95 14.65
N ALA A 84 12.10 -5.89 13.38
CA ALA A 84 12.97 -6.17 12.26
C ALA A 84 14.12 -5.16 12.11
N ASN A 85 15.31 -5.68 11.84
CA ASN A 85 16.45 -4.88 11.41
C ASN A 85 16.28 -4.48 9.93
N ILE A 86 16.30 -3.18 9.66
CA ILE A 86 16.13 -2.66 8.30
C ILE A 86 17.49 -2.40 7.66
N VAL A 87 17.80 -3.12 6.58
CA VAL A 87 19.06 -3.00 5.83
C VAL A 87 18.88 -2.20 4.55
N GLU A 88 19.77 -1.24 4.29
CA GLU A 88 19.75 -0.46 3.06
C GLU A 88 20.11 -1.32 1.84
N VAL A 89 19.55 -0.97 0.68
CA VAL A 89 19.84 -1.62 -0.60
C VAL A 89 20.05 -0.57 -1.69
N ASP A 90 21.01 -0.83 -2.58
CA ASP A 90 21.32 0.06 -3.71
C ASP A 90 20.37 -0.18 -4.90
N GLY A 91 20.16 0.85 -5.72
CA GLY A 91 19.51 0.73 -7.04
C GLY A 91 17.97 0.63 -7.02
N ASP A 92 17.33 1.15 -5.98
CA ASP A 92 15.91 0.96 -5.68
C ASP A 92 15.00 2.16 -6.07
N GLU A 93 15.49 3.04 -6.95
CA GLU A 93 14.84 4.32 -7.29
C GLU A 93 14.01 4.25 -8.59
N MET A 94 13.21 3.21 -8.79
CA MET A 94 12.28 3.18 -9.92
C MET A 94 10.94 3.84 -9.53
N ILE A 95 10.80 5.13 -9.85
CA ILE A 95 9.54 5.86 -9.61
C ILE A 95 8.62 5.70 -10.81
N THR A 96 7.48 5.04 -10.60
CA THR A 96 6.44 4.89 -11.61
C THR A 96 5.42 6.03 -11.53
N SER A 97 5.01 6.61 -12.66
CA SER A 97 4.05 7.74 -12.69
C SER A 97 2.63 7.30 -13.04
N SER A 98 1.67 7.74 -12.21
CA SER A 98 0.22 7.64 -12.46
C SER A 98 -0.37 8.91 -13.08
N GLU A 99 0.46 9.80 -13.61
CA GLU A 99 0.03 11.11 -14.13
C GLU A 99 -1.04 10.99 -15.22
N LYS A 100 -0.94 10.00 -16.12
CA LYS A 100 -1.95 9.76 -17.15
C LYS A 100 -3.33 9.46 -16.55
N LEU A 101 -3.37 8.71 -15.45
CA LEU A 101 -4.61 8.38 -14.75
C LEU A 101 -5.15 9.59 -13.98
N GLN A 102 -4.27 10.37 -13.35
CA GLN A 102 -4.65 11.62 -12.69
C GLN A 102 -5.20 12.66 -13.68
N LYS A 103 -4.66 12.74 -14.89
CA LYS A 103 -5.18 13.60 -15.97
C LYS A 103 -6.59 13.22 -16.44
N LEU A 104 -7.03 11.97 -16.22
CA LEU A 104 -8.43 11.58 -16.43
C LEU A 104 -9.36 12.06 -15.29
N GLY A 105 -8.82 12.65 -14.23
CA GLY A 105 -9.55 13.09 -13.05
C GLY A 105 -9.47 12.12 -11.87
N TRP A 106 -8.64 11.08 -11.94
CA TRP A 106 -8.44 10.16 -10.82
C TRP A 106 -7.80 10.89 -9.63
N LYS A 107 -8.38 10.67 -8.47
CA LYS A 107 -7.87 11.12 -7.17
C LYS A 107 -7.73 9.89 -6.29
N PHE A 108 -6.75 9.92 -5.41
CA PHE A 108 -6.47 8.83 -4.48
C PHE A 108 -6.39 9.36 -3.05
N ARG A 109 -6.63 8.46 -2.09
CA ARG A 109 -6.66 8.76 -0.67
C ARG A 109 -5.24 8.99 -0.11
N PRO A 110 -5.12 9.70 1.03
CA PRO A 110 -3.86 9.74 1.77
C PRO A 110 -3.39 8.35 2.18
N LEU A 111 -2.07 8.17 2.25
CA LEU A 111 -1.49 6.89 2.63
C LEU A 111 -1.90 6.49 4.06
N GLU A 112 -1.96 7.45 4.97
CA GLU A 112 -2.33 7.24 6.37
C GLU A 112 -3.73 6.65 6.52
N GLU A 113 -4.69 7.05 5.67
CA GLU A 113 -6.03 6.45 5.66
C GLU A 113 -5.97 5.00 5.19
N THR A 114 -5.25 4.74 4.10
CA THR A 114 -5.04 3.39 3.55
C THR A 114 -4.39 2.45 4.56
N LEU A 115 -3.35 2.93 5.25
CA LEU A 115 -2.62 2.17 6.27
C LEU A 115 -3.49 1.90 7.49
N ARG A 116 -4.25 2.90 7.95
CA ARG A 116 -5.16 2.75 9.10
C ARG A 116 -6.17 1.65 8.84
N ASP A 117 -6.86 1.72 7.70
CA ASP A 117 -7.90 0.76 7.35
C ASP A 117 -7.32 -0.64 7.12
N SER A 118 -6.11 -0.74 6.55
CA SER A 118 -5.41 -2.02 6.42
C SER A 118 -5.07 -2.62 7.78
N PHE A 119 -4.48 -1.82 8.67
CA PHE A 119 -4.03 -2.27 9.98
C PHE A 119 -5.20 -2.76 10.84
N GLU A 120 -6.27 -1.97 10.93
CA GLU A 120 -7.49 -2.35 11.67
C GLU A 120 -8.16 -3.58 11.06
N CYS A 121 -8.22 -3.66 9.72
CA CYS A 121 -8.76 -4.83 9.04
C CYS A 121 -7.95 -6.10 9.33
N TYR A 122 -6.62 -6.00 9.34
CA TYR A 122 -5.76 -7.15 9.61
C TYR A 122 -5.82 -7.58 11.08
N LYS A 123 -5.91 -6.62 12.01
CA LYS A 123 -6.13 -6.89 13.43
C LYS A 123 -7.47 -7.60 13.66
N ALA A 124 -8.55 -7.08 13.08
CA ALA A 124 -9.88 -7.71 13.17
C ALA A 124 -9.93 -9.12 12.55
N ALA A 125 -9.11 -9.35 11.51
CA ALA A 125 -8.97 -10.66 10.86
C ALA A 125 -8.01 -11.62 11.61
N GLY A 126 -7.40 -11.21 12.73
CA GLY A 126 -6.44 -12.02 13.48
C GLY A 126 -5.09 -12.22 12.76
N LEU A 127 -4.78 -11.37 11.79
CA LEU A 127 -3.51 -11.38 11.05
C LEU A 127 -2.42 -10.56 11.76
N LEU A 128 -2.83 -9.63 12.62
CA LEU A 128 -1.96 -8.88 13.54
C LEU A 128 -2.42 -9.15 14.97
N GLU A 129 -1.46 -9.23 15.89
CA GLU A 129 -1.70 -9.41 17.33
C GLU A 129 -1.87 -8.07 18.03
#